data_AF-C5LQ20-F1
#
_entry.id   AF-C5LQ20-F1
#
_cell.length_a   1.000
_cell.length_b   1.000
_cell.length_c   1.000
_cell.angle_alpha   90.00
_cell.angle_beta   90.00
_cell.angle_gamma   90.00
#
_symmetry.space_group_name_H-M   'P 1'
#
loop_
_entity.id
_entity.type
_entity.pdbx_description
1 polymer ?
#
loop_
_entity_poly.entity_id
_entity_poly.type
_entity_poly.pdbx_seq_one_letter_code
_entity_poly.pdbx_strand_id
1 'polypeptide(L)'
;MLSTLNHTSPCLSVVTKGALGASRNALAASLPRHFAGKASPSGGEWQTMDGCTAVCHVSYAMMETAYIYPITPSSPAAELAEQWSALGVKNVFGDIPKITQMQSEAGAAGALHGALAAGSSATTYTASQGLLLM
;
A
#
# COMPACT_ATOMS: atom_id res chain seq x y z
N MET A 1 37.34 -37.43 -35.37
CA MET A 1 36.50 -38.58 -35.00
C MET A 1 35.48 -38.13 -33.96
N LEU A 2 34.19 -38.42 -34.22
CA LEU A 2 32.97 -38.20 -33.40
C LEU A 2 32.52 -36.72 -33.21
N SER A 3 31.41 -36.26 -33.84
CA SER A 3 29.97 -36.45 -33.48
C SER A 3 29.52 -35.28 -32.57
N THR A 4 28.45 -34.50 -32.75
CA THR A 4 27.16 -34.64 -33.46
C THR A 4 26.44 -33.27 -33.46
N LEU A 5 25.69 -32.98 -34.54
CA LEU A 5 24.40 -32.22 -34.67
C LEU A 5 23.85 -31.53 -33.39
N ASN A 6 23.28 -30.32 -33.40
CA ASN A 6 22.21 -29.87 -34.29
C ASN A 6 21.96 -28.35 -34.21
N HIS A 7 21.29 -27.86 -35.24
CA HIS A 7 21.13 -26.50 -35.72
C HIS A 7 19.88 -25.79 -35.14
N THR A 8 19.88 -24.46 -35.25
CA THR A 8 18.73 -23.54 -35.47
C THR A 8 17.96 -22.91 -34.29
N SER A 9 17.65 -21.64 -34.54
CA SER A 9 17.18 -20.55 -33.67
C SER A 9 15.62 -20.53 -33.49
N PRO A 10 14.94 -19.37 -33.26
CA PRO A 10 14.01 -19.12 -32.14
C PRO A 10 12.52 -19.16 -32.55
N CYS A 11 11.64 -18.78 -31.61
CA CYS A 11 10.17 -18.55 -31.69
C CYS A 11 9.23 -19.69 -31.24
N LEU A 12 8.52 -19.38 -30.14
CA LEU A 12 7.08 -19.56 -29.97
C LEU A 12 6.53 -20.99 -29.75
N SER A 13 6.51 -21.42 -28.49
CA SER A 13 5.39 -22.22 -27.94
C SER A 13 4.78 -21.48 -26.74
N VAL A 14 3.63 -20.88 -27.03
CA VAL A 14 2.73 -20.09 -26.19
C VAL A 14 1.78 -20.99 -25.38
N VAL A 15 1.17 -20.44 -24.30
CA VAL A 15 0.03 -20.94 -23.48
C VAL A 15 0.42 -21.90 -22.34
N THR A 16 0.22 -21.71 -21.03
CA THR A 16 -0.59 -20.81 -20.17
C THR A 16 0.01 -20.77 -18.75
N LYS A 17 0.67 -19.67 -18.37
CA LYS A 17 0.77 -19.19 -16.96
C LYS A 17 1.19 -17.72 -16.87
N GLY A 18 1.13 -17.00 -18.00
CA GLY A 18 1.74 -15.68 -18.19
C GLY A 18 0.83 -14.47 -17.91
N ALA A 19 -0.41 -14.64 -17.44
CA ALA A 19 -1.32 -13.50 -17.24
C ALA A 19 -1.56 -13.13 -15.78
N LEU A 20 -1.55 -14.09 -14.83
CA LEU A 20 -1.79 -13.80 -13.41
C LEU A 20 -0.52 -13.45 -12.61
N GLY A 21 0.67 -13.78 -13.13
CA GLY A 21 1.95 -13.48 -12.45
C GLY A 21 2.38 -12.01 -12.60
N ALA A 22 2.00 -11.34 -13.68
CA ALA A 22 2.40 -9.97 -13.97
C ALA A 22 1.73 -8.94 -13.04
N SER A 23 0.45 -9.15 -12.71
CA SER A 23 -0.30 -8.28 -11.79
C SER A 23 0.22 -8.36 -10.35
N ARG A 24 0.69 -9.53 -9.90
CA ARG A 24 1.28 -9.71 -8.56
C ARG A 24 2.62 -9.00 -8.42
N ASN A 25 3.40 -8.97 -9.51
CA ASN A 25 4.71 -8.33 -9.52
C ASN A 25 4.62 -6.80 -9.64
N ALA A 26 3.56 -6.27 -10.25
CA ALA A 26 3.34 -4.82 -10.35
C ALA A 26 3.00 -4.19 -8.98
N LEU A 27 2.15 -4.85 -8.18
CA LEU A 27 1.82 -4.41 -6.82
C LEU A 27 3.03 -4.51 -5.88
N ALA A 28 3.83 -5.58 -6.01
CA ALA A 28 5.07 -5.76 -5.25
C ALA A 28 6.19 -4.78 -5.69
N ALA A 29 6.17 -4.31 -6.94
CA ALA A 29 7.15 -3.35 -7.46
C ALA A 29 6.77 -1.88 -7.20
N SER A 30 5.48 -1.58 -7.01
CA SER A 30 5.00 -0.21 -6.73
C SER A 30 5.12 0.18 -5.26
N LEU A 31 5.10 -0.80 -4.34
CA LEU A 31 5.31 -0.57 -2.92
C LEU A 31 6.82 -0.52 -2.60
N PRO A 32 7.26 0.43 -1.77
CA PRO A 32 8.68 0.64 -1.51
C PRO A 32 9.32 -0.60 -0.89
N ARG A 33 10.52 -0.95 -1.37
CA ARG A 33 11.41 -1.98 -0.80
C ARG A 33 11.96 -1.65 0.60
N HIS A 34 11.27 -0.80 1.36
CA HIS A 34 11.54 -0.60 2.79
C HIS A 34 11.09 -1.79 3.64
N PHE A 35 10.28 -2.67 3.06
CA PHE A 35 9.72 -3.85 3.71
C PHE A 35 10.47 -5.13 3.32
N ALA A 36 11.72 -5.28 3.76
CA ALA A 36 12.45 -6.54 3.62
C ALA A 36 11.97 -7.56 4.68
N GLY A 37 11.73 -8.79 4.25
CA GLY A 37 11.21 -9.95 5.00
C GLY A 37 11.74 -11.28 4.42
N LYS A 38 11.20 -12.43 4.84
CA LYS A 38 11.65 -13.77 4.45
C LYS A 38 10.80 -14.33 3.30
N ALA A 39 11.39 -15.01 2.32
CA ALA A 39 10.62 -15.57 1.19
C ALA A 39 9.39 -16.41 1.63
N SER A 40 8.24 -16.12 1.03
CA SER A 40 6.95 -16.76 1.26
C SER A 40 6.66 -17.86 0.25
N PRO A 41 6.07 -19.01 0.67
CA PRO A 41 5.74 -20.12 -0.22
C PRO A 41 4.74 -19.75 -1.33
N SER A 42 4.08 -18.59 -1.26
CA SER A 42 3.19 -18.08 -2.30
C SER A 42 3.87 -17.09 -3.27
N GLY A 43 5.17 -16.82 -3.13
CA GLY A 43 5.94 -15.93 -4.01
C GLY A 43 6.03 -14.46 -3.54
N GLY A 44 5.79 -14.19 -2.26
CA GLY A 44 5.99 -12.87 -1.62
C GLY A 44 7.12 -12.88 -0.57
N GLU A 45 7.26 -11.80 0.19
CA GLU A 45 8.26 -11.66 1.25
C GLU A 45 7.52 -11.49 2.61
N TRP A 46 7.68 -12.44 3.53
CA TRP A 46 7.12 -12.45 4.88
C TRP A 46 7.85 -11.45 5.77
N GLN A 47 7.17 -10.39 6.13
CA GLN A 47 7.69 -9.45 7.10
C GLN A 47 6.96 -9.57 8.43
N THR A 48 7.72 -9.60 9.52
CA THR A 48 7.16 -9.37 10.86
C THR A 48 6.91 -7.88 11.04
N MET A 49 5.66 -7.52 11.28
CA MET A 49 5.21 -6.15 11.53
C MET A 49 4.14 -6.16 12.62
N ASP A 50 3.97 -5.04 13.32
CA ASP A 50 2.87 -4.83 14.24
C ASP A 50 1.57 -4.48 13.48
N GLY A 51 0.44 -4.52 14.19
CA GLY A 51 -0.87 -4.29 13.59
C GLY A 51 -1.05 -2.89 13.00
N CYS A 52 -0.49 -1.85 13.61
CA CYS A 52 -0.61 -0.48 13.09
C CYS A 52 0.16 -0.32 11.78
N THR A 53 1.38 -0.88 11.72
CA THR A 53 2.16 -0.90 10.47
C THR A 53 1.46 -1.72 9.38
N ALA A 54 0.88 -2.87 9.73
CA ALA A 54 0.15 -3.71 8.77
C ALA A 54 -1.07 -3.00 8.18
N VAL A 55 -1.86 -2.32 9.01
CA VAL A 55 -3.01 -1.53 8.55
C VAL A 55 -2.53 -0.37 7.69
N CYS A 56 -1.55 0.41 8.16
CA CYS A 56 -0.98 1.53 7.42
C CYS A 56 -0.46 1.10 6.04
N HIS A 57 0.18 -0.06 5.94
CA HIS A 57 0.67 -0.60 4.67
C HIS A 57 -0.45 -0.77 3.64
N VAL A 58 -1.60 -1.31 4.04
CA VAL A 58 -2.74 -1.54 3.14
C VAL A 58 -3.50 -0.26 2.85
N SER A 59 -3.80 0.55 3.87
CA SER A 59 -4.53 1.81 3.70
C SER A 59 -3.75 2.80 2.85
N TYR A 60 -2.44 2.97 3.10
CA TYR A 60 -1.59 3.87 2.34
C TYR A 60 -1.54 3.51 0.85
N ALA A 61 -1.52 2.22 0.54
CA ALA A 61 -1.54 1.74 -0.84
C ALA A 61 -2.84 2.14 -1.56
N MET A 62 -3.97 2.23 -0.85
CA MET A 62 -5.32 2.37 -1.44
C MET A 62 -5.92 3.79 -1.28
N MET A 63 -5.27 4.67 -0.52
CA MET A 63 -5.78 6.03 -0.25
C MET A 63 -5.13 7.08 -1.14
N GLU A 64 -5.88 8.13 -1.45
CA GLU A 64 -5.40 9.36 -2.09
C GLU A 64 -5.26 10.49 -1.07
N THR A 65 -6.15 10.53 -0.08
CA THR A 65 -6.12 11.53 1.00
C THR A 65 -6.34 10.86 2.35
N ALA A 66 -5.74 11.41 3.40
CA ALA A 66 -6.03 11.03 4.76
C ALA A 66 -6.18 12.24 5.68
N TYR A 67 -7.21 12.16 6.52
CA TYR A 67 -7.50 13.16 7.54
C TYR A 67 -7.30 12.52 8.89
N ILE A 68 -6.34 13.03 9.66
CA ILE A 68 -5.91 12.37 10.89
C ILE A 68 -6.07 13.28 12.11
N TYR A 69 -6.20 12.67 13.28
CA TYR A 69 -6.10 13.33 14.57
C TYR A 69 -5.42 12.37 15.55
N PRO A 70 -4.41 12.83 16.33
CA PRO A 70 -3.62 11.93 17.16
C PRO A 70 -4.41 11.48 18.40
N ILE A 71 -4.71 10.17 18.48
CA ILE A 71 -5.30 9.51 19.65
C ILE A 71 -4.68 8.12 19.86
N THR A 72 -4.37 7.77 21.11
CA THR A 72 -3.86 6.44 21.46
C THR A 72 -5.00 5.41 21.46
N PRO A 73 -4.80 4.19 20.92
CA PRO A 73 -3.57 3.58 20.40
C PRO A 73 -3.36 3.69 18.88
N SER A 74 -4.16 4.47 18.14
CA SER A 74 -4.11 4.53 16.67
C SER A 74 -3.07 5.50 16.09
N SER A 75 -2.50 6.40 16.90
CA SER A 75 -1.49 7.38 16.46
C SER A 75 -0.31 6.79 15.66
N PRO A 76 0.27 5.62 16.01
CA PRO A 76 1.42 5.07 15.27
C PRO A 76 1.13 4.82 13.78
N ALA A 77 -0.10 4.43 13.42
CA ALA A 77 -0.48 4.24 12.02
C ALA A 77 -0.51 5.57 11.25
N ALA A 78 -1.01 6.64 11.90
CA ALA A 78 -1.05 7.97 11.31
C ALA A 78 0.35 8.57 11.13
N GLU A 79 1.22 8.40 12.12
CA GLU A 79 2.62 8.85 12.07
C GLU A 79 3.40 8.14 10.96
N LEU A 80 3.21 6.81 10.81
CA LEU A 80 3.84 6.05 9.72
C LEU A 80 3.37 6.53 8.35
N ALA A 81 2.08 6.81 8.19
CA ALA A 81 1.55 7.35 6.95
C ALA A 81 2.17 8.72 6.63
N GLU A 82 2.25 9.64 7.61
CA GLU A 82 2.89 10.95 7.44
C GLU A 82 4.36 10.83 7.03
N GLN A 83 5.10 9.94 7.70
CA GLN A 83 6.49 9.66 7.36
C GLN A 83 6.63 9.16 5.92
N TRP A 84 5.79 8.23 5.47
CA TRP A 84 5.85 7.71 4.11
C TRP A 84 5.48 8.77 3.07
N SER A 85 4.50 9.62 3.37
CA SER A 85 4.19 10.78 2.53
C SER A 85 5.36 11.76 2.45
N ALA A 86 6.04 12.04 3.57
CA ALA A 86 7.21 12.93 3.59
C ALA A 86 8.40 12.34 2.84
N LEU A 87 8.56 11.01 2.85
CA LEU A 87 9.55 10.27 2.06
C LEU A 87 9.18 10.16 0.57
N GLY A 88 7.99 10.61 0.17
CA GLY A 88 7.53 10.55 -1.21
C GLY A 88 7.17 9.14 -1.68
N VAL A 89 6.78 8.26 -0.76
CA VAL A 89 6.28 6.93 -1.10
C VAL A 89 4.99 7.06 -1.91
N LYS A 90 4.88 6.27 -2.97
CA LYS A 90 3.72 6.27 -3.87
C LYS A 90 2.73 5.18 -3.50
N ASN A 91 1.46 5.48 -3.68
CA ASN A 91 0.36 4.51 -3.58
C ASN A 91 0.22 3.71 -4.90
N VAL A 92 -0.79 2.83 -4.97
CA VAL A 92 -1.04 2.02 -6.19
C VAL A 92 -1.49 2.85 -7.39
N PHE A 93 -1.95 4.08 -7.16
CA PHE A 93 -2.35 5.02 -8.21
C PHE A 93 -1.14 5.78 -8.80
N GLY A 94 0.04 5.65 -8.18
CA GLY A 94 1.27 6.31 -8.63
C GLY A 94 1.49 7.71 -8.06
N ASP A 95 0.62 8.14 -7.15
CA ASP A 95 0.64 9.44 -6.49
C ASP A 95 1.06 9.33 -5.01
N ILE A 96 1.45 10.46 -4.42
CA ILE A 96 1.76 10.54 -2.99
C ILE A 96 0.48 10.95 -2.25
N PRO A 97 -0.06 10.09 -1.36
CA PRO A 97 -1.26 10.42 -0.59
C PRO A 97 -1.11 11.73 0.19
N LYS A 98 -2.13 12.57 0.15
CA LYS A 98 -2.14 13.83 0.90
C LYS A 98 -2.63 13.58 2.32
N ILE A 99 -1.78 13.84 3.31
CA ILE A 99 -2.14 13.66 4.73
C ILE A 99 -2.31 15.03 5.37
N THR A 100 -3.45 15.25 6.02
CA THR A 100 -3.78 16.51 6.69
C THR A 100 -4.20 16.23 8.13
N GLN A 101 -3.49 16.84 9.08
CA GLN A 101 -3.85 16.78 10.48
C GLN A 101 -4.94 17.80 10.80
N MET A 102 -6.02 17.33 11.43
CA MET A 102 -7.21 18.12 11.74
C MET A 102 -7.17 18.60 13.19
N GLN A 103 -8.12 19.46 13.57
CA GLN A 103 -8.18 20.02 14.94
C GLN A 103 -8.93 19.12 15.94
N SER A 104 -9.74 18.18 15.45
CA SER A 104 -10.45 17.17 16.23
C SER A 104 -10.84 15.99 15.34
N GLU A 105 -11.23 14.87 15.95
CA GLU A 105 -11.75 13.71 15.22
C GLU A 105 -13.05 14.04 14.47
N ALA A 106 -13.90 14.91 15.04
CA ALA A 106 -15.09 15.41 14.35
C ALA A 106 -14.74 16.23 13.08
N GLY A 107 -13.68 17.04 13.17
CA GLY A 107 -13.16 17.75 12.00
C GLY A 107 -12.61 16.79 10.93
N ALA A 108 -11.94 15.72 11.36
CA ALA A 108 -11.46 14.67 10.46
C ALA A 108 -12.60 13.90 9.78
N ALA A 109 -13.68 13.59 10.49
CA ALA A 109 -14.85 12.94 9.90
C ALA A 109 -15.57 13.83 8.88
N GLY A 110 -15.75 15.13 9.18
CA GLY A 110 -16.33 16.08 8.24
C GLY A 110 -15.50 16.24 6.96
N ALA A 111 -14.18 16.35 7.09
CA ALA A 111 -13.28 16.43 5.94
C ALA A 111 -13.25 15.12 5.13
N LEU A 112 -13.24 13.98 5.81
CA LEU A 112 -13.31 12.65 5.18
C LEU A 112 -14.62 12.47 4.42
N HIS A 113 -15.76 12.87 5.00
CA HIS A 113 -17.05 12.86 4.33
C HIS A 113 -17.05 13.73 3.07
N GLY A 114 -16.49 14.95 3.16
CA GLY A 114 -16.38 15.85 2.00
C GLY A 114 -15.50 15.28 0.89
N ALA A 115 -14.38 14.63 1.23
CA ALA A 115 -13.50 14.01 0.26
C ALA A 115 -14.14 12.82 -0.46
N LEU A 116 -14.85 11.96 0.28
CA LEU A 116 -15.60 10.85 -0.30
C LEU A 116 -16.73 11.35 -1.21
N ALA A 117 -17.47 12.38 -0.78
CA ALA A 117 -18.53 12.99 -1.58
C ALA A 117 -17.99 13.65 -2.87
N ALA A 118 -16.77 14.19 -2.84
CA ALA A 118 -16.08 14.73 -4.01
C ALA A 118 -15.49 13.63 -4.93
N GLY A 119 -15.50 12.37 -4.51
CA GLY A 119 -15.06 11.22 -5.31
C GLY A 119 -13.62 10.78 -5.09
N SER A 120 -12.97 11.19 -3.99
CA SER A 120 -11.59 10.76 -3.66
C SER A 120 -11.58 9.59 -2.67
N SER A 121 -10.59 8.70 -2.79
CA SER A 121 -10.35 7.64 -1.81
C SER A 121 -9.71 8.22 -0.54
N ALA A 122 -10.52 8.36 0.52
CA ALA A 122 -10.11 8.94 1.80
C ALA A 122 -9.99 7.88 2.91
N THR A 123 -9.00 8.02 3.79
CA THR A 123 -8.84 7.15 4.98
C THR A 123 -8.56 7.98 6.25
N THR A 124 -8.88 7.43 7.42
CA THR A 124 -8.55 8.01 8.73
C THR A 124 -8.15 6.91 9.72
N TYR A 125 -7.39 7.28 10.74
CA TYR A 125 -7.00 6.40 11.83
C TYR A 125 -7.51 7.01 13.14
N THR A 126 -8.38 6.29 13.84
CA THR A 126 -8.97 6.74 15.10
C THR A 126 -9.26 5.53 15.99
N ALA A 127 -9.49 5.77 17.28
CA ALA A 127 -9.86 4.75 18.25
C ALA A 127 -10.59 5.36 19.44
N SER A 128 -11.27 4.51 20.22
CA SER A 128 -11.87 4.88 21.51
C SER A 128 -12.80 6.11 21.40
N GLN A 129 -12.60 7.12 22.24
CA GLN A 129 -13.43 8.33 22.27
C GLN A 129 -13.39 9.12 20.96
N GLY A 130 -12.29 9.05 20.21
CA GLY A 130 -12.19 9.69 18.90
C GLY A 130 -13.17 9.11 17.88
N LEU A 131 -13.51 7.82 17.99
CA LEU A 131 -14.50 7.18 17.12
C LEU A 131 -15.94 7.63 17.43
N LEU A 132 -16.25 8.04 18.67
CA LEU A 132 -17.56 8.58 19.03
C LEU A 132 -17.83 9.96 18.41
N LEU A 133 -16.76 10.66 18.01
CA LEU A 133 -16.82 11.99 17.43
C LEU A 133 -16.83 11.97 15.90
N MET A 134 -16.72 10.80 15.28
CA MET A 134 -16.77 10.63 13.82
C MET A 134 -18.17 10.33 13.30
#